data_AF-A0A971B761-F1
#
_entry.id   AF-A0A971B761-F1
#
_cell.length_a   1.000
_cell.length_b   1.000
_cell.length_c   1.000
_cell.angle_alpha   90.00
_cell.angle_beta   90.00
_cell.angle_gamma   90.00
#
_symmetry.space_group_name_H-M   'P 1'
#
loop_
_entity.id
_entity.type
_entity.pdbx_description
1 polymer ?
#
loop_
_entity_poly.entity_id
_entity_poly.type
_entity_poly.pdbx_seq_one_letter_code
_entity_poly.pdbx_strand_id
1 'polypeptide(L)' 'MAITCPRCGAQFDVTLFQFGHGVRCQCGQWVELERGHVVDANPPNDGLPKESRRAGEPLDH' A
#
# COMPACT_ATOMS: atom_id res chain seq x y z
N MET A 1 -10.26 -4.24 6.89
CA MET A 1 -8.94 -3.92 7.48
C MET A 1 -8.13 -5.19 7.43
N ALA A 2 -6.90 -5.14 6.93
CA ALA A 2 -6.09 -6.33 6.73
C ALA A 2 -4.69 -6.07 7.30
N ILE A 3 -4.13 -7.09 7.93
CA ILE A 3 -2.75 -7.07 8.41
C ILE A 3 -1.89 -7.71 7.34
N THR A 4 -0.87 -6.99 6.90
CA THR A 4 0.01 -7.44 5.82
C THR A 4 1.29 -8.01 6.39
N CYS A 5 1.68 -9.20 5.94
CA CYS A 5 2.98 -9.78 6.30
C CYS A 5 4.10 -8.93 5.68
N PRO A 6 5.04 -8.39 6.48
CA PRO A 6 6.11 -7.54 5.96
C PRO A 6 7.12 -8.28 5.10
N ARG A 7 7.11 -9.62 5.12
CA ARG A 7 8.07 -10.44 4.37
C ARG A 7 7.58 -10.84 2.98
N CYS A 8 6.28 -11.07 2.81
CA CYS A 8 5.74 -11.63 1.56
C CYS A 8 4.52 -10.87 1.01
N GLY A 9 3.97 -9.90 1.75
CA GLY A 9 2.80 -9.15 1.31
C GLY A 9 1.47 -9.89 1.47
N ALA A 10 1.45 -11.09 2.06
CA ALA A 10 0.20 -11.81 2.34
C ALA A 10 -0.69 -11.01 3.30
N GLN A 11 -1.98 -10.94 2.99
CA GLN A 11 -2.98 -10.24 3.81
C GLN A 11 -3.72 -11.22 4.71
N PHE A 12 -3.87 -10.85 5.97
CA PHE A 12 -4.57 -11.59 7.00
C PHE A 12 -5.74 -10.76 7.51
N ASP A 13 -6.88 -11.43 7.72
CA ASP A 13 -8.04 -10.80 8.31
C ASP A 13 -7.77 -10.48 9.79
N VAL A 14 -8.14 -9.27 10.24
CA VAL A 14 -7.94 -8.82 11.62
C VAL A 14 -8.62 -9.74 12.64
N THR A 15 -9.67 -10.46 12.23
CA THR A 15 -10.38 -11.38 13.11
C THR A 15 -9.52 -12.55 13.58
N LEU A 16 -8.50 -12.95 12.80
CA LEU A 16 -7.54 -14.00 13.16
C LEU A 16 -6.69 -13.65 14.38
N PHE A 17 -6.59 -12.36 14.71
CA PHE A 17 -5.72 -11.86 15.78
C PHE A 17 -6.49 -11.49 17.06
N GLN A 18 -7.82 -11.59 17.06
CA GLN A 18 -8.66 -11.15 18.19
C GLN A 18 -8.52 -12.00 19.46
N PHE A 19 -7.96 -13.21 19.36
CA PHE A 19 -7.86 -14.16 20.48
C PHE A 19 -6.43 -14.65 20.75
N GLY A 20 -5.42 -14.04 20.11
CA GLY A 20 -4.04 -14.46 20.28
C GLY A 20 -3.12 -13.74 19.31
N HIS A 21 -2.69 -12.54 19.72
CA HIS A 21 -1.53 -11.70 19.39
C HIS A 21 -0.68 -11.92 18.10
N GLY A 22 -0.66 -13.09 17.44
CA GLY A 22 0.01 -13.30 16.15
C GLY A 22 -0.34 -14.61 15.42
N VAL A 23 -0.06 -14.63 14.11
CA VAL A 23 -0.27 -15.78 13.21
C VAL A 23 1.02 -16.14 12.49
N ARG A 24 1.23 -17.44 12.25
CA ARG A 24 2.31 -17.90 11.37
C ARG A 24 1.90 -17.77 9.92
N CYS A 25 2.56 -16.87 9.20
CA CYS A 25 2.40 -16.78 7.75
C CYS A 25 2.96 -18.04 7.08
N GLN A 26 2.40 -18.41 5.91
CA GLN A 26 2.91 -19.52 5.09
C GLN A 26 4.36 -19.32 4.63
N CYS A 27 4.85 -18.06 4.56
CA CYS A 27 6.26 -17.77 4.31
C CYS A 27 7.18 -18.10 5.52
N GLY A 28 6.61 -18.56 6.63
CA GLY A 28 7.30 -18.91 7.86
C GLY A 28 7.50 -17.75 8.84
N GLN A 29 7.12 -16.52 8.48
CA GLN A 29 7.24 -15.34 9.35
C GLN A 29 6.09 -15.29 10.36
N TRP A 30 6.41 -14.91 11.59
CA TRP A 30 5.44 -14.69 12.67
C TRP A 30 4.90 -13.25 12.64
N VAL A 31 3.64 -13.09 12.27
CA VAL A 31 3.00 -11.78 12.11
C VAL A 31 2.24 -11.47 13.40
N GLU A 32 2.51 -10.34 14.04
CA GLU A 32 1.85 -9.91 15.29
C GLU A 32 1.00 -8.66 15.07
N LEU A 33 -0.14 -8.57 15.78
CA LEU A 33 -1.09 -7.44 15.64
C LEU A 33 -0.43 -6.09 15.93
N GLU A 34 0.42 -6.03 16.97
CA GLU A 34 1.08 -4.80 17.43
C GLU A 34 2.08 -4.22 16.43
N ARG A 35 2.63 -5.05 15.52
CA ARG A 35 3.61 -4.63 14.50
C ARG A 35 3.06 -4.66 13.07
N GLY A 36 1.93 -5.33 12.85
CA GLY A 36 1.31 -5.53 11.55
C GLY A 36 0.51 -4.34 11.02
N HIS A 37 0.29 -3.30 11.84
CA HIS A 37 -0.29 -2.02 11.43
C HIS A 37 0.73 -1.17 10.63
N VAL A 38 1.31 -1.74 9.58
CA VAL A 38 1.93 -0.91 8.54
C VAL A 38 0.80 -0.48 7.62
N VAL A 39 0.11 0.58 8.04
CA VAL A 39 -0.66 1.38 7.08
C VAL A 39 0.42 1.96 6.17
N ASP A 40 0.56 1.44 4.96
CA ASP A 40 1.35 2.11 3.94
C ASP A 40 0.65 3.44 3.69
N ALA A 41 1.06 4.45 4.44
CA ALA A 41 0.64 5.83 4.28
C ALA A 41 1.46 6.48 3.15
N ASN A 42 1.72 5.73 2.07
CA ASN A 42 2.09 6.32 0.81
C ASN A 42 0.87 6.22 -0.11
N PRO A 43 0.08 7.30 -0.29
CA PRO A 43 -0.91 7.29 -1.36
C PRO A 43 -0.18 7.00 -2.67
N PRO A 44 -0.80 6.27 -3.63
CA PRO A 44 -0.24 6.21 -4.97
C PRO A 44 0.02 7.64 -5.41
N ASN A 45 1.23 7.90 -5.92
CA ASN A 45 1.51 9.12 -6.66
C ASN A 45 0.53 9.12 -7.84
N ASP A 46 -0.67 9.67 -7.61
CA ASP A 46 -1.62 10.01 -8.65
C ASP A 46 -0.93 11.12 -9.43
N GLY A 47 -0.19 10.69 -10.44
CA GLY A 47 0.54 11.54 -11.35
C GLY A 47 -0.50 12.39 -12.06
N LEU A 48 -0.79 13.54 -11.47
CA LEU A 48 -1.60 14.58 -12.07
C LEU A 48 -1.09 14.78 -13.51
N PRO A 49 -1.91 14.51 -14.54
CA PRO A 49 -1.50 14.78 -15.90
C PRO A 49 -1.29 16.29 -16.03
N LYS A 50 -0.06 16.69 -16.34
CA LYS A 50 0.27 18.04 -16.80
C LYS A 50 -0.36 18.28 -18.16
N GLU A 51 -1.68 18.50 -18.19
CA GLU A 51 -2.37 19.07 -19.34
C GLU A 51 -2.08 20.58 -19.44
N SER A 52 -0.81 20.96 -19.65
CA SER A 52 -0.50 22.29 -20.18
C SER A 52 -0.82 22.28 -21.66
N ARG A 53 -2.06 22.63 -21.96
CA ARG A 53 -2.55 22.95 -23.30
C ARG A 53 -1.61 23.94 -23.98
N ARG A 54 -0.98 23.46 -25.05
CA ARG A 54 -0.92 24.06 -26.38
C ARG A 54 -1.41 25.52 -26.47
N ALA A 55 -0.48 26.46 -26.59
CA ALA A 55 -0.63 27.58 -27.52
C ALA A 55 0.59 27.52 -28.44
N GLY A 56 0.41 26.93 -29.62
CA GLY A 56 1.36 27.09 -30.70
C GLY A 56 1.23 28.52 -31.19
N GLU A 57 2.26 29.32 -30.98
CA GLU A 57 2.42 30.56 -31.72
C GLU A 57 2.80 30.17 -33.15
N PRO A 58 1.99 30.49 -34.17
CA PRO A 58 2.39 30.25 -35.54
C PRO A 58 3.48 31.25 -35.93
N LEU A 59 4.61 30.73 -36.41
CA LEU A 59 5.54 31.53 -37.22
C LEU A 59 4.78 32.04 -38.46
N ASP A 60 4.72 33.34 -38.65
CA ASP A 60 4.48 33.95 -39.96
C ASP A 60 5.47 35.09 -40.23
N HIS A 61 6.28 34.85 -41.26
CA HIS A 61 7.04 35.73 -42.15
C HIS A 61 7.93 36.86 -41.60
#